data_AF-A0A3A5WMY9-F1
#
_entry.id   AF-A0A3A5WMY9-F1
#
_cell.length_a   1.000
_cell.length_b   1.000
_cell.length_c   1.000
_cell.angle_alpha   90.00
_cell.angle_beta   90.00
_cell.angle_gamma   90.00
#
_symmetry.space_group_name_H-M   'P 1'
#
loop_
_entity.id
_entity.type
_entity.pdbx_description
1 polymer ?
#
loop_
_entity_poly.entity_id
_entity_poly.type
_entity_poly.pdbx_seq_one_letter_code
_entity_poly.pdbx_strand_id
1 'polypeptide(L)'
;MDENLFDLSVLVGNWESVNLNPTIIIYRNDNSYLLSVIHMNETSRQASPATYEIQEDEDGFFINYNLKRMAINYDNKLDILTLSVLGDYIRN
;
A
#
# COMPACT_ATOMS: atom_id res chain seq x y z
N MET A 1 -1.14 -3.84 24.60
CA MET A 1 -1.60 -4.62 23.45
C MET A 1 -0.55 -4.33 22.42
N ASP A 2 0.40 -5.24 22.23
CA ASP A 2 1.50 -5.02 21.31
C ASP A 2 0.87 -4.94 19.92
N GLU A 3 0.71 -3.72 19.40
CA GLU A 3 0.36 -3.54 18.00
C GLU A 3 1.46 -4.23 17.21
N ASN A 4 1.08 -5.27 16.46
CA ASN A 4 1.98 -6.08 15.66
C ASN A 4 2.55 -5.21 14.54
N LEU A 5 3.55 -4.39 14.87
CA LEU A 5 4.42 -3.77 13.91
C LEU A 5 5.18 -4.89 13.20
N PHE A 6 4.80 -5.15 11.96
CA PHE A 6 5.51 -6.06 11.07
C PHE A 6 6.67 -5.29 10.41
N ASP A 7 7.70 -6.01 9.98
CA ASP A 7 8.77 -5.40 9.18
C ASP A 7 8.23 -5.03 7.80
N LEU A 8 8.31 -3.76 7.40
CA LEU A 8 7.84 -3.27 6.08
C LEU A 8 8.43 -4.03 4.89
N SER A 9 9.58 -4.69 5.05
CA SER A 9 10.16 -5.53 4.01
C SER A 9 9.22 -6.66 3.56
N VAL A 10 8.33 -7.15 4.43
CA VAL A 10 7.36 -8.20 4.04
C VAL A 10 6.33 -7.69 3.03
N LEU A 11 6.10 -6.37 2.97
CA LEU A 11 5.16 -5.77 2.04
C LEU A 11 5.74 -5.51 0.65
N VAL A 12 7.07 -5.62 0.47
CA VAL A 12 7.69 -5.38 -0.83
C VAL A 12 7.12 -6.35 -1.87
N GLY A 13 6.61 -5.81 -2.97
CA GLY A 13 5.96 -6.59 -4.02
C GLY A 13 4.81 -5.86 -4.72
N ASN A 14 4.18 -6.60 -5.63
CA ASN A 14 2.98 -6.17 -6.33
C ASN A 14 1.75 -6.69 -5.61
N TRP A 15 0.75 -5.82 -5.47
CA TRP A 15 -0.48 -6.09 -4.74
C TRP A 15 -1.68 -5.71 -5.61
N GLU A 16 -2.51 -6.70 -5.89
CA GLU A 16 -3.72 -6.57 -6.70
C GLU A 16 -4.94 -6.35 -5.81
N SER A 17 -5.80 -5.39 -6.17
CA SER A 17 -6.98 -5.09 -5.37
C SER A 17 -8.04 -6.18 -5.49
N VAL A 18 -8.67 -6.52 -4.37
CA VAL A 18 -9.83 -7.43 -4.34
C VAL A 18 -11.09 -6.76 -4.89
N ASN A 19 -11.21 -5.43 -4.75
CA ASN A 19 -12.45 -4.66 -5.04
C ASN A 19 -12.30 -3.68 -6.22
N LEU A 20 -11.51 -4.03 -7.23
CA LEU A 20 -11.30 -3.21 -8.45
C LEU A 20 -10.71 -1.81 -8.19
N ASN A 21 -10.02 -1.61 -7.06
CA ASN A 21 -9.18 -0.43 -6.89
C ASN A 21 -7.88 -0.58 -7.71
N PRO A 22 -7.16 0.53 -7.98
CA PRO A 22 -5.91 0.48 -8.72
C PRO A 22 -4.89 -0.45 -8.05
N THR A 23 -4.13 -1.21 -8.85
CA THR A 23 -3.00 -2.01 -8.36
C THR A 23 -2.00 -1.13 -7.63
N ILE A 24 -1.37 -1.67 -6.59
CA ILE A 24 -0.30 -0.99 -5.87
C ILE A 24 1.00 -1.78 -5.93
N ILE A 25 2.12 -1.06 -5.85
CA ILE A 25 3.46 -1.63 -5.76
C ILE A 25 4.14 -1.03 -4.54
N ILE A 26 4.68 -1.87 -3.67
CA ILE A 26 5.49 -1.43 -2.53
C ILE A 26 6.93 -1.83 -2.79
N TYR A 27 7.85 -0.88 -2.64
CA TYR A 27 9.27 -1.10 -2.87
C TYR A 27 10.13 -0.26 -1.93
N ARG A 28 11.34 -0.73 -1.68
CA ARG A 28 12.33 0.01 -0.90
C ARG A 28 13.08 0.98 -1.80
N ASN A 29 13.25 2.21 -1.34
CA ASN A 29 14.09 3.23 -1.96
C ASN A 29 15.06 3.77 -0.91
N ASP A 30 16.33 3.36 -0.99
CA ASP A 30 17.36 3.61 0.02
C ASP A 30 16.93 3.16 1.44
N ASN A 31 16.57 4.13 2.29
CA ASN A 31 16.17 3.92 3.68
C ASN A 31 14.68 4.09 3.92
N SER A 32 13.88 4.37 2.89
CA SER A 32 12.43 4.47 3.00
C SER A 32 11.70 3.41 2.16
N TYR A 33 10.44 3.21 2.48
CA TYR A 33 9.53 2.37 1.69
C TYR A 33 8.54 3.27 0.98
N LEU A 34 8.34 3.00 -0.31
CA LEU A 34 7.43 3.73 -1.18
C LEU A 34 6.28 2.83 -1.60
N LEU A 35 5.09 3.41 -1.65
CA LEU A 35 3.87 2.79 -2.18
C LEU A 35 3.43 3.57 -3.42
N SER A 36 3.43 2.92 -4.58
CA SER A 36 2.90 3.48 -5.83
C SER A 36 1.52 2.92 -6.11
N VAL A 37 0.54 3.80 -6.28
CA VAL A 37 -0.80 3.48 -6.77
C VAL A 37 -0.81 3.65 -8.29
N ILE A 38 -1.11 2.59 -9.04
CA ILE A 38 -1.01 2.56 -10.50
C ILE A 38 -2.38 2.81 -11.12
N HIS A 39 -2.68 4.07 -11.44
CA HIS A 39 -3.92 4.41 -12.12
C HIS A 39 -3.81 4.11 -13.62
N MET A 40 -4.66 3.22 -14.12
CA MET A 40 -4.80 2.98 -15.55
C MET A 40 -5.82 3.93 -16.14
N ASN A 41 -5.42 4.71 -17.14
CA ASN A 41 -6.37 5.47 -17.95
C ASN A 41 -6.96 4.56 -19.03
N GLU A 42 -8.26 4.30 -18.99
CA GLU A 42 -8.93 3.39 -19.93
C GLU A 42 -8.84 3.89 -21.39
N THR A 43 -8.93 5.21 -21.59
CA THR A 43 -8.94 5.83 -22.93
C THR A 43 -7.55 5.80 -23.58
N SER A 44 -6.52 6.25 -22.86
CA SER A 44 -5.15 6.30 -23.40
C SER A 44 -4.42 4.96 -23.24
N ARG A 45 -4.94 4.04 -22.41
CA ARG A 45 -4.29 2.79 -22.00
C ARG A 45 -2.90 3.00 -21.39
N GLN A 46 -2.68 4.17 -20.80
CA GLN A 46 -1.44 4.52 -20.12
C GLN A 46 -1.60 4.39 -18.62
N ALA A 47 -0.54 3.89 -17.97
CA ALA A 47 -0.41 3.85 -16.52
C ALA A 47 0.13 5.19 -16.00
N SER A 48 -0.48 5.71 -14.94
CA SER A 48 0.01 6.87 -14.20
C SER A 48 0.23 6.48 -12.74
N PRO A 49 1.49 6.30 -12.31
CA PRO A 49 1.79 6.02 -10.91
C PRO A 49 1.65 7.29 -10.06
N ALA A 50 1.03 7.16 -8.89
CA ALA A 50 1.12 8.13 -7.80
C ALA A 50 1.89 7.49 -6.64
N THR A 51 3.07 8.03 -6.31
CA THR A 51 3.98 7.45 -5.32
C THR A 51 3.91 8.21 -4.01
N TYR A 52 3.84 7.47 -2.92
CA TYR A 52 3.77 7.98 -1.56
C TYR A 52 4.84 7.30 -0.72
N GLU A 53 5.45 8.05 0.19
CA GLU A 53 6.33 7.48 1.21
C GLU A 53 5.51 6.90 2.35
N ILE A 54 5.82 5.66 2.74
CA ILE A 54 5.23 5.00 3.91
C ILE A 54 5.85 5.61 5.16
N GLN A 55 4.98 6.14 6.02
CA GLN A 55 5.31 6.74 7.30
C GLN A 55 4.89 5.80 8.44
N GLU A 56 5.48 6.00 9.61
CA GLU A 56 5.24 5.22 10.82
C GLU A 56 5.10 6.18 12.01
N ASP A 57 4.13 5.90 12.88
CA ASP A 57 4.01 6.53 14.20
C ASP A 57 3.42 5.54 15.22
N GLU A 58 2.92 6.05 16.35
CA GLU A 58 2.36 5.26 17.44
C GLU A 58 1.13 4.42 17.05
N ASP A 59 0.42 4.79 15.97
CA ASP A 59 -0.76 4.06 15.46
C ASP A 59 -0.41 3.14 14.25
N GLY A 60 0.87 2.95 13.97
CA GLY A 60 1.37 2.08 12.90
C GLY A 60 1.68 2.76 11.56
N PHE A 61 1.65 1.99 10.48
CA PHE A 61 2.07 2.44 9.15
C PHE A 61 0.95 3.16 8.39
N PHE A 62 1.31 4.21 7.65
CA PHE A 62 0.35 4.98 6.86
C PHE A 62 1.00 5.70 5.68
N ILE A 63 0.16 6.21 4.77
CA ILE A 63 0.55 7.21 3.76
C ILE A 63 -0.39 8.42 3.82
N ASN A 64 0.10 9.56 3.35
CA ASN A 64 -0.71 10.76 3.13
C ASN A 64 -1.34 10.71 1.73
N TYR A 65 -2.53 10.12 1.63
CA TYR A 65 -3.29 9.97 0.40
C TYR A 65 -4.40 11.02 0.31
N ASN A 66 -4.37 11.88 -0.72
CA ASN A 66 -5.34 12.97 -0.91
C ASN A 66 -5.55 13.85 0.34
N LEU A 67 -4.44 14.25 0.97
CA LEU A 67 -4.42 15.06 2.21
C LEU A 67 -5.09 14.40 3.42
N LYS A 68 -5.30 13.07 3.38
CA LYS A 68 -5.82 12.27 4.49
C LYS A 68 -4.84 11.16 4.83
N ARG A 69 -4.80 10.80 6.11
CA ARG A 69 -4.11 9.61 6.59
C ARG A 69 -4.82 8.36 6.08
N MET A 70 -4.10 7.50 5.37
CA MET A 70 -4.57 6.16 5.00
C MET A 70 -3.69 5.14 5.70
N ALA A 71 -4.29 4.38 6.62
CA ALA A 71 -3.60 3.34 7.38
C ALA A 71 -3.30 2.12 6.50
N ILE A 72 -2.17 1.48 6.79
CA ILE A 72 -1.69 0.26 6.14
C ILE A 72 -1.66 -0.85 7.17
N ASN A 73 -2.50 -1.86 6.97
CA ASN A 73 -2.55 -3.05 7.82
C ASN A 73 -2.18 -4.29 7.02
N TYR A 74 -1.61 -5.29 7.69
CA TYR A 74 -1.21 -6.54 7.06
C TYR A 74 -1.61 -7.74 7.93
N ASP A 75 -2.38 -8.65 7.33
CA ASP A 75 -2.66 -9.96 7.91
C ASP A 75 -1.63 -10.98 7.40
N ASN A 76 -0.69 -11.35 8.28
CA ASN A 76 0.37 -12.29 7.95
C ASN A 76 -0.10 -13.73 7.75
N LYS A 77 -1.28 -14.12 8.25
CA LYS A 77 -1.82 -15.47 8.09
C LYS A 77 -2.49 -15.64 6.74
N LEU A 78 -3.13 -14.57 6.27
CA LEU A 78 -3.86 -14.56 5.00
C LEU A 78 -3.04 -13.97 3.83
N ASP A 79 -1.90 -13.35 4.12
CA ASP A 79 -1.12 -12.52 3.17
C ASP A 79 -2.00 -11.46 2.49
N ILE A 80 -2.76 -10.75 3.32
CA ILE A 80 -3.67 -9.67 2.87
C ILE A 80 -3.14 -8.34 3.36
N LEU A 81 -3.02 -7.40 2.43
CA LEU A 81 -2.70 -6.00 2.70
C LEU A 81 -3.99 -5.17 2.64
N THR A 82 -4.32 -4.46 3.71
CA THR A 82 -5.51 -3.60 3.78
C THR A 82 -5.09 -2.13 3.84
N LEU A 83 -5.54 -1.36 2.86
CA LEU A 83 -5.46 0.10 2.86
C LEU A 83 -6.80 0.68 3.30
N SER A 84 -6.84 1.46 4.38
CA SER A 84 -8.12 1.87 5.00
C SER A 84 -9.11 2.57 4.07
N VAL A 85 -8.63 3.23 3.00
CA VAL A 85 -9.47 3.91 2.00
C VAL A 85 -9.69 3.06 0.73
N LEU A 86 -8.74 2.19 0.36
CA LEU A 86 -8.75 1.43 -0.89
C LEU A 86 -9.08 -0.07 -0.71
N GLY A 87 -9.36 -0.50 0.52
CA GLY A 87 -9.73 -1.87 0.84
C GLY A 87 -8.57 -2.86 0.78
N ASP A 88 -8.91 -4.11 0.51
CA ASP A 88 -8.00 -5.25 0.60
C ASP A 88 -7.29 -5.54 -0.72
N TYR A 89 -6.07 -6.03 -0.58
CA TYR A 89 -5.16 -6.40 -1.66
C TYR A 89 -4.54 -7.76 -1.39
N ILE A 90 -4.32 -8.51 -2.47
CA ILE A 90 -3.63 -9.80 -2.49
C ILE A 90 -2.32 -9.68 -3.25
N ARG A 91 -1.30 -10.42 -2.83
CA ARG A 91 -0.02 -10.44 -3.52
C ARG A 91 -0.14 -11.21 -4.85
N ASN A 92 0.49 -10.68 -5.90
CA ASN A 92 0.65 -11.37 -7.19
C ASN A 92 1.95 -12.21 -7.20
#